data_AF-A0A7J3QZ76-F1
#
_entry.id   AF-A0A7J3QZ76-F1
#
_cell.length_a   1.000
_cell.length_b   1.000
_cell.length_c   1.000
_cell.angle_alpha   90.00
_cell.angle_beta   90.00
_cell.angle_gamma   90.00
#
_symmetry.space_group_name_H-M   'P 1'
#
loop_
_entity.id
_entity.type
_entity.pdbx_description
1 polymer ?
#
loop_
_entity_poly.entity_id
_entity_poly.type
_entity_poly.pdbx_seq_one_letter_code
_entity_poly.pdbx_strand_id
1 'polypeptide(L)' 'MKTATIKERKELEAKMAAVFGEKIKELSAEFQRILLDDMVTAFENRLKVLNRAQTRELILTN' A
#
# COMPACT_ATOMS: atom_id res chain seq x y z
N MET A 1 19.09 -4.43 -6.28
CA MET A 1 18.10 -4.71 -5.20
C MET A 1 17.75 -3.39 -4.52
N LYS A 2 16.54 -2.86 -4.74
CA LYS A 2 15.44 -2.87 -3.75
C LYS A 2 15.59 -1.96 -2.51
N THR A 3 16.60 -1.10 -2.39
CA THR A 3 16.71 -0.19 -1.23
C THR A 3 15.72 0.99 -1.28
N ALA A 4 15.53 1.61 -2.45
CA ALA A 4 14.52 2.66 -2.65
C ALA A 4 13.10 2.16 -2.31
N THR A 5 12.74 0.97 -2.78
CA THR A 5 11.43 0.35 -2.53
C THR A 5 11.18 0.00 -1.06
N ILE A 6 12.21 -0.38 -0.28
CA ILE A 6 12.03 -0.69 1.15
C ILE A 6 11.77 0.59 1.94
N LYS A 7 12.48 1.67 1.62
CA LYS A 7 12.28 2.97 2.29
C LYS A 7 10.89 3.52 1.99
N GLU A 8 10.49 3.51 0.73
CA GLU A 8 9.16 3.96 0.28
C GLU A 8 8.04 3.16 0.95
N ARG A 9 8.21 1.83 1.06
CA ARG A 9 7.25 0.96 1.74
C ARG A 9 7.09 1.34 3.22
N LYS A 10 8.20 1.54 3.95
CA LYS A 10 8.16 1.95 5.35
C LYS A 10 7.53 3.32 5.55
N GLU A 11 7.78 4.26 4.63
CA GLU A 11 7.11 5.56 4.65
C GLU A 11 5.60 5.44 4.43
N LEU A 12 5.17 4.52 3.55
CA LEU A 12 3.76 4.27 3.31
C LEU A 12 3.08 3.59 4.51
N GLU A 13 3.73 2.60 5.14
CA GLU A 13 3.28 1.99 6.40
C GLU A 13 3.12 3.05 7.49
N ALA A 14 4.10 3.95 7.66
CA ALA A 14 4.03 5.03 8.64
C ALA A 14 2.87 5.99 8.37
N LYS A 15 2.60 6.33 7.09
CA LYS A 15 1.44 7.14 6.70
C LYS A 15 0.13 6.44 7.02
N MET A 16 0.03 5.13 6.76
CA MET A 16 -1.17 4.36 7.12
C MET A 16 -1.35 4.29 8.62
N ALA A 17 -0.27 4.05 9.39
CA ALA A 17 -0.32 4.05 10.84
C ALA A 17 -0.78 5.40 11.40
N ALA A 18 -0.31 6.52 10.84
CA ALA A 18 -0.73 7.85 11.25
C ALA A 18 -2.23 8.12 10.99
N VAL A 19 -2.77 7.61 9.87
CA VAL A 19 -4.19 7.82 9.51
C VAL A 19 -5.12 6.88 10.29
N PHE A 20 -4.73 5.62 10.46
CA PHE A 20 -5.58 4.57 11.03
C PHE A 20 -5.29 4.26 12.50
N GLY A 21 -4.24 4.83 13.10
CA GLY A 21 -3.77 4.51 14.45
C GLY A 21 -4.86 4.45 15.51
N GLU A 22 -5.68 5.50 15.63
CA GLU A 22 -6.79 5.52 16.59
C GLU A 22 -7.87 4.47 16.33
N LYS A 23 -8.04 4.04 15.08
CA LYS A 23 -9.02 3.02 14.69
C LYS A 23 -8.52 1.60 14.95
N ILE A 24 -7.20 1.42 15.01
CA ILE A 24 -6.56 0.11 15.19
C ILE A 24 -5.93 -0.05 16.58
N LYS A 25 -6.07 0.94 17.47
CA LYS A 25 -5.41 0.97 18.78
C LYS A 25 -5.76 -0.19 19.71
N GLU A 26 -6.97 -0.76 19.56
CA GLU A 26 -7.43 -1.91 20.34
C GLU A 26 -6.83 -3.24 19.85
N LEU A 27 -6.20 -3.25 18.68
CA LEU A 27 -5.46 -4.42 18.20
C LEU A 27 -4.13 -4.54 18.94
N SER A 28 -3.67 -5.77 19.14
CA SER A 28 -2.31 -6.01 19.62
C SER A 28 -1.28 -5.41 18.67
N ALA A 29 -0.08 -5.10 19.16
CA ALA A 29 1.00 -4.58 18.31
C ALA A 29 1.32 -5.50 17.11
N GLU A 30 1.19 -6.82 17.30
CA GLU A 30 1.34 -7.80 16.23
C GLU A 30 0.24 -7.66 15.17
N PHE A 31 -1.03 -7.56 15.58
CA PHE A 31 -2.13 -7.38 14.64
C PHE A 31 -2.14 -6.01 13.97
N GLN A 32 -1.72 -4.94 14.65
CA GLN A 32 -1.51 -3.64 14.03
C GLN A 32 -0.46 -3.74 12.92
N ARG A 33 0.68 -4.40 13.20
CA ARG A 33 1.74 -4.60 12.21
C ARG A 33 1.26 -5.40 11.00
N ILE A 34 0.56 -6.51 11.24
CA ILE A 34 0.01 -7.36 10.16
C ILE A 34 -0.96 -6.55 9.30
N LEU A 35 -1.91 -5.86 9.92
CA LEU A 35 -2.92 -5.08 9.21
C LEU A 35 -2.28 -3.97 8.34
N LEU A 36 -1.33 -3.22 8.89
CA LEU A 36 -0.66 -2.15 8.14
C LEU A 36 0.14 -2.70 6.95
N ASP A 37 0.83 -3.83 7.13
CA ASP A 37 1.57 -4.52 6.08
C ASP A 37 0.64 -4.99 4.93
N ASP A 38 -0.50 -5.59 5.31
CA ASP A 38 -1.51 -6.07 4.37
C ASP A 38 -2.17 -4.91 3.59
N MET A 39 -2.47 -3.80 4.28
CA MET A 39 -3.05 -2.61 3.65
C MET A 39 -2.10 -2.01 2.61
N VAL A 40 -0.81 -1.90 2.93
CA VAL A 40 0.20 -1.43 1.99
C VAL A 40 0.29 -2.35 0.77
N THR A 41 0.35 -3.66 1.01
CA THR A 41 0.42 -4.66 -0.08
C THR A 41 -0.82 -4.61 -0.97
N ALA A 42 -2.02 -4.52 -0.39
CA ALA A 42 -3.27 -4.41 -1.14
C ALA A 42 -3.34 -3.12 -1.97
N PHE A 43 -2.89 -2.00 -1.39
CA PHE A 43 -2.86 -0.70 -2.06
C PHE A 43 -1.91 -0.70 -3.28
N GLU A 44 -0.67 -1.18 -3.11
CA GLU A 44 0.30 -1.29 -4.20
C GLU A 44 -0.19 -2.21 -5.32
N ASN A 45 -0.78 -3.35 -4.95
CA ASN A 45 -1.39 -4.27 -5.92
C ASN A 45 -2.51 -3.59 -6.71
N ARG A 46 -3.37 -2.81 -6.04
CA ARG A 46 -4.46 -2.11 -6.71
C ARG A 46 -3.95 -1.04 -7.66
N LEU A 47 -2.97 -0.25 -7.26
CA LEU A 47 -2.31 0.73 -8.13
C LEU A 47 -1.73 0.05 -9.38
N LYS A 48 -1.00 -1.05 -9.21
CA LYS A 48 -0.42 -1.80 -10.32
C LYS A 48 -1.47 -2.30 -11.30
N VAL A 49 -2.60 -2.81 -10.81
CA VAL A 49 -3.71 -3.28 -11.67
C VAL A 49 -4.36 -2.12 -12.41
N LEU A 50 -4.69 -1.03 -11.70
CA LEU A 50 -5.38 0.13 -12.29
C LEU A 50 -4.51 0.86 -13.31
N ASN A 51 -3.23 1.10 -13.00
CA ASN A 51 -2.29 1.73 -13.94
C ASN A 51 -2.16 0.89 -15.22
N ARG A 52 -2.10 -0.45 -15.09
CA ARG A 52 -2.07 -1.36 -16.26
C ARG A 52 -3.36 -1.35 -17.08
N ALA A 53 -4.51 -1.21 -16.43
CA ALA A 53 -5.79 -1.11 -17.12
C ALA A 53 -5.86 0.19 -17.94
N GLN A 54 -5.49 1.32 -17.32
CA GLN A 54 -5.47 2.63 -17.98
C GLN A 54 -4.51 2.68 -19.17
N THR A 55 -3.30 2.12 -19.04
CA THR A 55 -2.36 2.08 -20.17
C THR A 55 -2.85 1.22 -21.32
N ARG A 56 -3.57 0.11 -21.06
CA ARG A 56 -4.15 -0.73 -22.12
C ARG A 56 -5.28 -0.03 -22.86
N GLU A 57 -6.12 0.70 -22.13
CA GLU A 57 -7.19 1.50 -22.72
C GLU A 57 -6.64 2.55 -23.69
N LEU A 58 -5.52 3.20 -23.32
CA LEU A 58 -4.84 4.18 -24.19
C LEU A 58 -4.26 3.58 -25.49
N ILE A 59 -3.84 2.31 -25.48
CA ILE A 59 -3.25 1.65 -26.66
C ILE A 59 -4.32 1.20 -27.66
N LEU A 60 -5.53 0.90 -27.18
CA LEU A 60 -6.64 0.43 -28.01
C LEU A 60 -7.44 1.55 -28.69
N THR A 61 -7.20 2.81 -28.31
CA THR A 61 -7.90 4.00 -28.84
C THR A 61 -7.10 4.80 -29.87
N ASN A 62 -5.89 4.35 -30.26
CA ASN A 62 -5.02 5.02 -31.24
C ASN A 62 -4.84 4.20 -32.52
#